data_AF-A0A095A6L1-F1
#
_entry.id   AF-A0A095A6L1-F1
#
_cell.length_a   1.000
_cell.length_b   1.000
_cell.length_c   1.000
_cell.angle_alpha   90.00
_cell.angle_beta   90.00
_cell.angle_gamma   90.00
#
_symmetry.space_group_name_H-M   'P 1'
#
loop_
_entity.id
_entity.type
_entity.pdbx_description
1 polymer ?
#
loop_
_entity_poly.entity_id
_entity_poly.type
_entity_poly.pdbx_seq_one_letter_code
_entity_poly.pdbx_strand_id
1 'polypeptide(L)'
;MIGRLLLNKTKKHEIIIYGRMLADMNKDVTNCPVNNCVIHTDTTRWIQSDLILIPNRQFPSGKRPHQQAWVAFEYESALHTRFSDELNDKINFTASYRFDSTIRTPYGMYTPNEPKTDDINKTIHSTKSENIAKGKDRAVAWIVSNCYPRSPRNVYANELAKYITVDVYGRCGRMTCSGSQCFDLVRKHYKFYLSFENSLCQDYITEKFFFNALM
;
A
#
# COMPACT_ATOMS: atom_id res chain seq x y z
N MET A 1 28.74 -12.45 8.25
CA MET A 1 28.17 -13.62 8.94
C MET A 1 26.75 -13.82 8.45
N ILE A 2 26.51 -14.87 7.65
CA ILE A 2 25.17 -15.21 7.13
C ILE A 2 24.45 -16.01 8.22
N GLY A 3 23.79 -15.31 9.15
CA GLY A 3 22.95 -15.95 10.15
C GLY A 3 21.70 -16.51 9.48
N ARG A 4 21.69 -17.79 9.12
CA ARG A 4 20.43 -18.49 8.82
C ARG A 4 19.68 -18.67 10.13
N LEU A 5 18.63 -17.87 10.34
CA LEU A 5 17.63 -18.11 11.37
C LEU A 5 17.11 -19.55 11.20
N LEU A 6 17.47 -20.44 12.12
CA LEU A 6 16.95 -21.82 12.16
C LEU A 6 15.51 -21.76 12.66
N LEU A 7 14.59 -21.52 11.73
CA LEU A 7 13.17 -21.48 12.01
C LEU A 7 12.65 -22.91 12.16
N ASN A 8 12.05 -23.23 13.30
CA ASN A 8 11.44 -24.53 13.53
C ASN A 8 10.21 -24.68 12.61
N LYS A 9 10.35 -25.49 11.54
CA LYS A 9 9.28 -25.70 10.53
C LYS A 9 8.32 -26.84 10.87
N THR A 10 8.48 -27.51 12.01
CA THR A 10 7.65 -28.69 12.35
C THR A 10 6.28 -28.33 12.89
N LYS A 11 6.18 -27.23 13.66
CA LYS A 11 4.88 -26.72 14.15
C LYS A 11 4.21 -25.91 13.05
N LYS A 12 2.93 -26.19 12.75
CA LYS A 12 2.10 -25.28 11.94
C LYS A 12 1.60 -24.13 12.81
N HIS A 13 1.68 -22.91 12.30
CA HIS A 13 1.18 -21.71 12.95
C HIS A 13 -0.14 -21.25 12.37
N GLU A 14 -1.10 -20.94 13.24
CA GLU A 14 -2.46 -20.57 12.87
C GLU A 14 -2.63 -19.05 12.94
N ILE A 15 -2.99 -18.43 11.82
CA ILE A 15 -3.17 -16.97 11.69
C ILE A 15 -4.62 -16.68 11.32
N ILE A 16 -5.30 -15.80 12.08
CA ILE A 16 -6.67 -15.37 11.79
C ILE A 16 -6.68 -13.94 11.30
N ILE A 17 -7.30 -13.71 10.15
CA ILE A 17 -7.74 -12.37 9.75
C ILE A 17 -9.11 -12.13 10.35
N TYR A 18 -9.18 -11.32 11.41
CA TYR A 18 -10.41 -11.21 12.20
C TYR A 18 -11.46 -10.29 11.59
N GLY A 19 -11.04 -9.31 10.80
CA GLY A 19 -11.92 -8.33 10.18
C GLY A 19 -11.87 -8.36 8.65
N ARG A 20 -12.71 -7.53 8.03
CA ARG A 20 -12.58 -7.24 6.60
C ARG A 20 -11.31 -6.43 6.31
N MET A 21 -10.49 -6.94 5.41
CA MET A 21 -9.34 -6.24 4.83
C MET A 21 -9.81 -5.20 3.80
N LEU A 22 -9.17 -4.03 3.79
CA LEU A 22 -9.41 -3.00 2.76
C LEU A 22 -8.65 -3.30 1.46
N ALA A 23 -7.51 -3.98 1.56
CA ALA A 23 -6.71 -4.45 0.44
C ALA A 23 -6.52 -5.96 0.54
N ASP A 24 -6.52 -6.62 -0.62
CA ASP A 24 -6.27 -8.06 -0.68
C ASP A 24 -4.84 -8.37 -0.25
N MET A 25 -4.70 -9.35 0.63
CA MET A 25 -3.42 -9.87 1.06
C MET A 25 -3.22 -11.24 0.42
N ASN A 26 -2.05 -11.48 -0.15
CA ASN A 26 -1.67 -12.81 -0.62
C ASN A 26 -1.60 -13.76 0.58
N LYS A 27 -2.47 -14.78 0.59
CA LYS A 27 -2.53 -15.80 1.65
C LYS A 27 -1.66 -17.02 1.34
N ASP A 28 -1.10 -17.09 0.15
CA ASP A 28 -0.17 -18.14 -0.23
C ASP A 28 1.23 -17.81 0.31
N VAL A 29 1.63 -18.57 1.32
CA VAL A 29 2.93 -18.44 2.00
C VAL A 29 3.96 -19.48 1.51
N THR A 30 3.66 -20.28 0.49
CA THR A 30 4.52 -21.38 0.03
C THR A 30 5.94 -20.93 -0.31
N ASN A 31 6.07 -19.76 -0.93
CA ASN A 31 7.33 -19.15 -1.35
C ASN A 31 8.01 -18.28 -0.28
N CYS A 32 7.44 -18.19 0.92
CA CYS A 32 8.03 -17.44 2.02
C CYS A 32 9.15 -18.24 2.72
N PRO A 33 10.19 -17.58 3.27
CA PRO A 33 11.23 -18.26 4.06
C PRO A 33 10.67 -19.10 5.22
N VAL A 34 9.58 -18.60 5.83
CA VAL A 34 8.70 -19.28 6.78
C VAL A 34 7.37 -19.57 6.08
N ASN A 35 7.06 -20.84 5.88
CA ASN A 35 5.87 -21.27 5.12
C ASN A 35 5.01 -22.30 5.87
N ASN A 36 5.36 -22.63 7.11
CA ASN A 36 4.59 -23.47 8.03
C ASN A 36 3.48 -22.67 8.73
N CYS A 37 2.76 -21.82 7.98
CA CYS A 37 1.66 -21.00 8.47
C CYS A 37 0.37 -21.32 7.70
N VAL A 38 -0.77 -21.27 8.37
CA VAL A 38 -2.09 -21.38 7.75
C VAL A 38 -2.91 -20.15 8.11
N ILE A 39 -3.40 -19.45 7.07
CA ILE A 39 -4.16 -18.21 7.23
C ILE A 39 -5.65 -18.51 7.06
N HIS A 40 -6.45 -18.17 8.06
CA HIS A 40 -7.89 -18.34 8.07
C HIS A 40 -8.62 -17.00 8.12
N THR A 41 -9.82 -16.97 7.54
CA THR A 41 -10.78 -15.86 7.67
C THR A 41 -11.98 -16.23 8.54
N ASP A 42 -12.07 -17.49 8.98
CA ASP A 42 -13.08 -17.93 9.93
C ASP A 42 -12.69 -17.44 11.33
N THR A 43 -13.38 -16.39 11.77
CA THR A 43 -13.11 -15.70 13.02
C THR A 43 -13.47 -16.53 14.26
N THR A 44 -14.25 -17.61 14.11
CA THR A 44 -14.62 -18.49 15.23
C THR A 44 -13.42 -19.25 15.80
N ARG A 45 -12.37 -19.42 14.98
CA ARG A 45 -11.12 -20.12 15.34
C ARG A 45 -10.12 -19.25 16.11
N TRP A 46 -10.51 -18.04 16.48
CA TRP A 46 -9.59 -17.09 17.09
C TRP A 46 -8.93 -17.63 18.36
N ILE A 47 -9.61 -18.43 19.18
CA ILE A 47 -9.04 -18.98 20.44
C ILE A 47 -7.83 -19.90 20.17
N GLN A 48 -7.87 -20.69 19.10
CA GLN A 48 -6.83 -21.68 18.79
C GLN A 48 -5.64 -21.08 18.02
N SER A 49 -5.76 -19.83 17.58
CA SER A 49 -4.75 -19.18 16.75
C SER A 49 -3.53 -18.72 17.53
N ASP A 50 -2.35 -18.79 16.89
CA ASP A 50 -1.12 -18.21 17.41
C ASP A 50 -1.09 -16.68 17.17
N LEU A 51 -1.73 -16.20 16.09
CA LEU A 51 -1.72 -14.79 15.73
C LEU A 51 -3.06 -14.32 15.17
N ILE A 52 -3.48 -13.11 15.57
CA ILE A 52 -4.66 -12.44 15.02
C ILE A 52 -4.22 -11.16 14.30
N LEU A 53 -4.57 -11.08 13.01
CA LEU A 53 -4.48 -9.87 12.21
C LEU A 53 -5.79 -9.09 12.33
N ILE A 54 -5.70 -7.84 12.78
CA ILE A 54 -6.82 -6.95 13.07
C ILE A 54 -6.77 -5.80 12.07
N PRO A 55 -7.47 -5.90 10.93
CA PRO A 55 -7.41 -4.91 9.86
C PRO A 55 -8.35 -3.72 10.03
N ASN A 56 -9.15 -3.73 11.09
CA ASN A 56 -10.13 -2.70 11.42
C ASN A 56 -10.49 -2.82 12.90
N ARG A 57 -11.60 -2.19 13.32
CA ARG A 57 -12.06 -2.15 14.71
C ARG A 57 -12.67 -3.44 15.25
N GLN A 58 -12.72 -4.51 14.47
CA GLN A 58 -13.29 -5.78 14.90
C GLN A 58 -12.19 -6.63 15.53
N PHE A 59 -12.40 -7.03 16.78
CA PHE A 59 -11.50 -7.91 17.52
C PHE A 59 -12.30 -8.81 18.48
N PRO A 60 -11.75 -9.94 18.93
CA PRO A 60 -12.45 -10.85 19.83
C PRO A 60 -12.81 -10.20 21.18
N SER A 61 -14.02 -10.49 21.68
CA SER A 61 -14.52 -9.99 22.98
C SER A 61 -14.21 -10.92 24.18
N GLY A 62 -13.34 -11.91 24.01
CA GLY A 62 -13.02 -12.91 25.04
C GLY A 62 -11.66 -12.70 25.72
N LYS A 63 -11.36 -13.55 26.72
CA LYS A 63 -10.03 -13.59 27.35
C LYS A 63 -9.00 -14.10 26.33
N ARG A 64 -8.07 -13.23 25.96
CA ARG A 64 -6.97 -13.53 25.04
C ARG A 64 -6.08 -14.66 25.62
N PRO A 65 -5.79 -15.73 24.85
CA PRO A 65 -4.81 -16.73 25.23
C PRO A 65 -3.41 -16.11 25.43
N HIS A 66 -2.70 -16.55 26.46
CA HIS A 66 -1.42 -15.94 26.85
C HIS A 66 -0.34 -15.92 25.75
N GLN A 67 -0.33 -16.93 24.87
CA GLN A 67 0.68 -17.06 23.80
C GLN A 67 0.24 -16.48 22.46
N GLN A 68 -1.02 -16.05 22.34
CA GLN A 68 -1.55 -15.51 21.09
C GLN A 68 -1.07 -14.08 20.92
N ALA A 69 -0.57 -13.69 19.74
CA ALA A 69 -0.18 -12.33 19.41
C ALA A 69 -1.27 -11.59 18.60
N TRP A 70 -1.45 -10.29 18.84
CA TRP A 70 -2.37 -9.45 18.07
C TRP A 70 -1.58 -8.42 17.26
N VAL A 71 -1.93 -8.32 15.98
CA VAL A 71 -1.30 -7.43 15.01
C VAL A 71 -2.32 -6.44 14.49
N ALA A 72 -2.09 -5.16 14.76
CA ALA A 72 -2.84 -4.08 14.15
C ALA A 72 -2.40 -3.92 12.69
N PHE A 73 -3.28 -4.20 11.73
CA PHE A 73 -2.98 -4.09 10.31
C PHE A 73 -3.67 -2.85 9.71
N GLU A 74 -2.89 -1.92 9.18
CA GLU A 74 -3.43 -0.68 8.61
C GLU A 74 -2.89 -0.39 7.23
N TYR A 75 -3.84 -0.13 6.35
CA TYR A 75 -3.57 0.23 4.97
C TYR A 75 -3.91 1.69 4.69
N GLU A 76 -4.82 2.29 5.46
CA GLU A 76 -5.27 3.67 5.28
C GLU A 76 -4.53 4.66 6.20
N SER A 77 -4.57 5.93 5.82
CA SER A 77 -3.96 7.02 6.61
C SER A 77 -4.51 7.07 8.04
N ALA A 78 -3.70 7.56 9.00
CA ALA A 78 -4.13 7.70 10.39
C ALA A 78 -5.39 8.57 10.59
N LEU A 79 -5.70 9.46 9.64
CA LEU A 79 -6.92 10.30 9.66
C LEU A 79 -8.19 9.56 9.20
N HIS A 80 -8.02 8.40 8.56
CA HIS A 80 -9.10 7.53 8.08
C HIS A 80 -9.16 6.21 8.86
N THR A 81 -8.05 5.83 9.50
CA THR A 81 -7.99 4.80 10.51
C THR A 81 -8.56 5.30 11.82
N ARG A 82 -9.18 4.40 12.57
CA ARG A 82 -9.58 4.70 13.93
C ARG A 82 -9.40 3.46 14.81
N PHE A 83 -8.18 3.00 15.03
CA PHE A 83 -7.95 2.05 16.12
C PHE A 83 -8.38 2.72 17.42
N SER A 84 -9.33 2.11 18.13
CA SER A 84 -9.84 2.65 19.38
C SER A 84 -8.76 2.58 20.46
N ASP A 85 -8.89 3.45 21.47
CA ASP A 85 -8.09 3.34 22.71
C ASP A 85 -8.22 1.93 23.32
N GLU A 86 -9.31 1.21 23.05
CA GLU A 86 -9.61 -0.14 23.55
C GLU A 86 -8.65 -1.24 23.05
N LEU A 87 -7.92 -0.98 21.96
CA LEU A 87 -6.94 -1.91 21.39
C LEU A 87 -5.53 -1.61 21.88
N ASN A 88 -5.24 -0.43 22.41
CA ASN A 88 -3.88 0.07 22.59
C ASN A 88 -2.99 -0.92 23.38
N ASP A 89 -3.43 -1.32 24.57
CA ASP A 89 -2.68 -2.26 25.42
C ASP A 89 -2.82 -3.74 24.99
N LYS A 90 -3.61 -4.00 23.95
CA LYS A 90 -3.87 -5.36 23.44
C LYS A 90 -3.07 -5.68 22.18
N ILE A 91 -2.44 -4.70 21.53
CA ILE A 91 -1.66 -4.92 20.31
C ILE A 91 -0.21 -5.24 20.67
N ASN A 92 0.37 -6.27 20.04
CA ASN A 92 1.80 -6.57 20.19
C ASN A 92 2.62 -5.97 19.07
N PHE A 93 2.08 -5.98 17.85
CA PHE A 93 2.79 -5.58 16.65
C PHE A 93 1.90 -4.70 15.77
N THR A 94 2.53 -3.77 15.07
CA THR A 94 1.88 -2.98 14.03
C THR A 94 2.35 -3.44 12.66
N ALA A 95 1.43 -3.56 11.72
CA ALA A 95 1.68 -3.84 10.32
C ALA A 95 1.09 -2.71 9.48
N SER A 96 1.91 -1.78 8.98
CA SER A 96 1.41 -0.61 8.24
C SER A 96 2.44 -0.03 7.27
N TYR A 97 2.05 1.00 6.52
CA TYR A 97 2.94 1.75 5.63
C TYR A 97 4.05 2.53 6.38
N ARG A 98 3.89 2.84 7.67
CA ARG A 98 4.90 3.60 8.43
C ARG A 98 6.19 2.81 8.59
N PHE A 99 7.32 3.48 8.42
CA PHE A 99 8.63 2.82 8.51
C PHE A 99 9.03 2.43 9.94
N ASP A 100 8.36 2.98 10.95
CA ASP A 100 8.53 2.60 12.36
C ASP A 100 7.51 1.55 12.84
N SER A 101 6.71 0.98 11.93
CA SER A 101 5.88 -0.18 12.26
C SER A 101 6.72 -1.44 12.49
N THR A 102 6.23 -2.36 13.33
CA THR A 102 6.92 -3.63 13.59
C THR A 102 7.11 -4.43 12.30
N ILE A 103 6.06 -4.48 11.47
CA ILE A 103 6.03 -5.16 10.18
C ILE A 103 5.73 -4.11 9.11
N ARG A 104 6.73 -3.77 8.30
CA ARG A 104 6.56 -2.78 7.23
C ARG A 104 5.74 -3.37 6.09
N THR A 105 4.60 -2.76 5.81
CA THR A 105 3.72 -3.13 4.70
C THR A 105 3.37 -1.89 3.84
N PRO A 106 4.37 -1.21 3.25
CA PRO A 106 4.10 -0.09 2.34
C PRO A 106 3.49 -0.60 1.02
N TYR A 107 2.84 0.30 0.29
CA TYR A 107 2.27 -0.02 -1.03
C TYR A 107 3.34 -0.36 -2.07
N GLY A 108 4.55 0.16 -1.90
CA GLY A 108 5.70 -0.17 -2.74
C GLY A 108 7.01 0.19 -2.05
N MET A 109 8.10 -0.38 -2.54
CA MET A 109 9.45 -0.11 -2.06
C MET A 109 10.38 0.05 -3.25
N TYR A 110 11.30 1.01 -3.16
CA TYR A 110 12.40 1.10 -4.09
C TYR A 110 13.49 0.09 -3.67
N THR A 111 13.82 -0.83 -4.56
CA THR A 111 15.00 -1.67 -4.43
C THR A 111 16.04 -1.16 -5.42
N PRO A 112 17.18 -0.60 -4.94
CA PRO A 112 18.27 -0.25 -5.83
C PRO A 112 18.68 -1.49 -6.63
N ASN A 113 18.80 -1.35 -7.94
CA ASN A 113 19.52 -2.33 -8.72
C ASN A 113 21.00 -2.15 -8.36
N GLU A 114 21.53 -2.98 -7.46
CA GLU A 114 22.97 -3.02 -7.27
C GLU A 114 23.61 -3.45 -8.59
N PRO A 115 24.51 -2.63 -9.16
CA PRO A 115 25.18 -3.02 -10.39
C PRO A 115 25.96 -4.30 -10.07
N LYS A 116 25.60 -5.40 -10.76
CA LYS A 116 26.53 -6.53 -10.87
C LYS A 116 27.82 -5.93 -11.43
N THR A 117 28.94 -6.28 -10.81
CA THR A 117 30.26 -5.62 -10.97
C THR A 117 30.76 -5.43 -12.41
N ASP A 118 30.12 -6.05 -13.40
CA ASP A 118 30.44 -5.97 -14.83
C ASP A 118 29.52 -5.01 -15.63
N ASP A 119 28.50 -4.38 -15.02
CA ASP A 119 27.47 -3.57 -15.70
C ASP A 119 27.66 -2.03 -15.58
N ILE A 120 28.80 -1.57 -15.05
CA ILE A 120 29.10 -0.12 -14.97
C ILE A 120 29.02 0.53 -16.37
N ASN A 121 29.44 -0.17 -17.42
CA ASN A 121 29.36 0.31 -18.81
C ASN A 121 27.93 0.28 -19.38
N LYS A 122 27.01 -0.56 -18.87
CA LYS A 122 25.59 -0.54 -19.28
C LYS A 122 24.79 0.56 -18.59
N THR A 123 25.13 0.87 -17.35
CA THR A 123 24.44 1.91 -16.56
C THR A 123 24.63 3.30 -17.19
N ILE A 124 25.80 3.55 -17.79
CA ILE A 124 26.10 4.79 -18.52
C ILE A 124 25.39 4.85 -19.88
N HIS A 125 25.03 3.71 -20.49
CA HIS A 125 24.29 3.67 -21.77
C HIS A 125 22.79 3.99 -21.65
N SER A 126 22.23 4.05 -20.44
CA SER A 126 20.81 4.35 -20.20
C SER A 126 20.47 5.85 -20.20
N THR A 127 21.42 6.74 -20.48
CA THR A 127 21.18 8.18 -20.60
C THR A 127 20.96 8.63 -22.04
N LYS A 128 20.40 7.79 -22.92
CA LYS A 128 19.65 8.36 -24.04
C LYS A 128 18.44 9.04 -23.41
N SER A 129 18.44 10.37 -23.40
CA SER A 129 17.29 11.15 -22.97
C SER A 129 16.15 10.93 -23.96
N GLU A 130 15.49 9.79 -23.85
CA GLU A 130 14.25 9.58 -24.57
C GLU A 130 13.28 10.65 -24.10
N ASN A 131 12.73 11.39 -25.07
CA ASN A 131 11.69 12.34 -24.76
C ASN A 131 10.43 11.55 -24.40
N ILE A 132 10.24 11.24 -23.11
CA ILE A 132 9.08 10.51 -22.58
C ILE A 132 7.78 11.27 -22.88
N ALA A 133 7.85 12.59 -23.14
CA ALA A 133 6.71 13.40 -23.55
C ALA A 133 6.35 13.27 -25.04
N LYS A 134 7.15 12.60 -25.87
CA LYS A 134 6.92 12.49 -27.32
C LYS A 134 5.63 11.73 -27.60
N GLY A 135 4.75 12.33 -28.41
CA GLY A 135 3.45 11.74 -28.78
C GLY A 135 2.34 11.95 -27.75
N LYS A 136 2.63 12.46 -26.55
CA LYS A 136 1.63 12.87 -25.57
C LYS A 136 1.08 14.25 -25.93
N ASP A 137 -0.23 14.33 -26.12
CA ASP A 137 -0.99 15.49 -26.58
C ASP A 137 -1.68 16.26 -25.46
N ARG A 138 -1.71 15.71 -24.24
CA ARG A 138 -2.36 16.31 -23.06
C ARG A 138 -1.36 16.63 -21.95
N ALA A 139 -1.71 17.62 -21.13
CA ALA A 139 -0.82 18.15 -20.12
C ALA A 139 -0.85 17.33 -18.82
N VAL A 140 -1.92 17.47 -18.04
CA VAL A 140 -2.03 16.91 -16.68
C VAL A 140 -3.30 16.09 -16.55
N ALA A 141 -3.19 14.85 -16.06
CA ALA A 141 -4.33 14.03 -15.66
C ALA A 141 -4.40 13.91 -14.14
N TRP A 142 -5.63 13.88 -13.62
CA TRP A 142 -5.87 13.56 -12.21
C TRP A 142 -7.07 12.62 -12.06
N ILE A 143 -6.84 11.40 -11.58
CA ILE A 143 -7.89 10.43 -11.32
C ILE A 143 -8.21 10.47 -9.82
N VAL A 144 -9.42 10.90 -9.47
CA VAL A 144 -9.80 11.12 -8.07
C VAL A 144 -11.29 10.86 -7.82
N SER A 145 -11.56 10.12 -6.73
CA SER A 145 -12.92 9.74 -6.31
C SER A 145 -13.33 10.24 -4.93
N ASN A 146 -12.37 10.56 -4.05
CA ASN A 146 -12.66 11.18 -2.75
C ASN A 146 -12.57 12.72 -2.87
N CYS A 147 -13.73 13.37 -2.93
CA CYS A 147 -13.85 14.81 -3.18
C CYS A 147 -13.73 15.67 -1.92
N TYR A 148 -13.67 15.04 -0.74
CA TYR A 148 -13.52 15.71 0.56
C TYR A 148 -12.32 15.10 1.31
N PRO A 149 -11.10 15.24 0.75
CA PRO A 149 -9.90 14.70 1.38
C PRO A 149 -9.55 15.45 2.66
N ARG A 150 -8.73 14.83 3.51
CA ARG A 150 -8.07 15.47 4.66
C ARG A 150 -6.72 16.09 4.28
N SER A 151 -6.47 16.27 2.98
CA SER A 151 -5.31 16.96 2.41
C SER A 151 -5.76 18.15 1.56
N PRO A 152 -4.89 19.15 1.31
CA PRO A 152 -5.21 20.30 0.47
C PRO A 152 -5.18 20.00 -1.05
N ARG A 153 -5.18 18.73 -1.46
CA ARG A 153 -4.95 18.33 -2.87
C ARG A 153 -5.95 18.95 -3.85
N ASN A 154 -7.20 19.15 -3.44
CA ASN A 154 -8.21 19.79 -4.28
C ASN A 154 -7.89 21.27 -4.50
N VAL A 155 -7.43 21.96 -3.45
CA VAL A 155 -7.02 23.37 -3.54
C VAL A 155 -5.85 23.51 -4.51
N TYR A 156 -4.84 22.65 -4.39
CA TYR A 156 -3.69 22.66 -5.29
C TYR A 156 -4.09 22.38 -6.74
N ALA A 157 -4.89 21.34 -6.99
CA ALA A 157 -5.31 21.00 -8.35
C ALA A 157 -6.15 22.11 -9.00
N ASN A 158 -7.02 22.76 -8.22
CA ASN A 158 -7.80 23.91 -8.70
C ASN A 158 -6.92 25.13 -8.99
N GLU A 159 -5.87 25.38 -8.20
CA GLU A 159 -4.93 26.45 -8.47
C GLU A 159 -4.13 26.18 -9.74
N LEU A 160 -3.60 24.96 -9.89
CA LEU A 160 -2.86 24.53 -11.07
C LEU A 160 -3.71 24.66 -12.35
N ALA A 161 -5.00 24.31 -12.27
CA ALA A 161 -5.94 24.37 -13.40
C ALA A 161 -6.14 25.79 -13.98
N LYS A 162 -5.74 26.85 -13.27
CA LYS A 162 -5.76 28.23 -13.79
C LYS A 162 -4.66 28.50 -14.80
N TYR A 163 -3.59 27.70 -14.78
CA TYR A 163 -2.37 27.94 -15.55
C TYR A 163 -2.11 26.86 -16.62
N ILE A 164 -2.64 25.66 -16.42
CA ILE A 164 -2.50 24.53 -17.35
C ILE A 164 -3.75 23.66 -17.33
N THR A 165 -4.10 23.05 -18.45
CA THR A 165 -5.23 22.12 -18.51
C THR A 165 -4.99 20.92 -17.59
N VAL A 166 -5.86 20.76 -16.59
CA VAL A 166 -5.91 19.60 -15.69
C VAL A 166 -7.19 18.83 -15.96
N ASP A 167 -7.05 17.67 -16.58
CA ASP A 167 -8.17 16.78 -16.89
C ASP A 167 -8.48 15.89 -15.68
N VAL A 168 -9.63 16.13 -15.06
CA VAL A 168 -10.05 15.43 -13.82
C VAL A 168 -11.02 14.30 -14.15
N TYR A 169 -10.58 13.08 -13.86
CA TYR A 169 -11.31 11.83 -14.04
C TYR A 169 -11.87 11.30 -12.71
N GLY A 170 -13.02 10.65 -12.78
CA GLY A 170 -13.67 10.01 -11.63
C GLY A 170 -14.70 10.92 -10.98
N ARG A 171 -15.15 10.54 -9.77
CA ARG A 171 -16.32 11.16 -9.11
C ARG A 171 -16.17 12.66 -8.83
N CYS A 172 -14.95 13.19 -8.77
CA CYS A 172 -14.71 14.61 -8.47
C CYS A 172 -14.49 15.46 -9.72
N GLY A 173 -14.55 14.86 -10.91
CA GLY A 173 -14.41 15.53 -12.19
C GLY A 173 -15.58 15.27 -13.11
N ARG A 174 -15.51 15.84 -14.32
CA ARG A 174 -16.51 15.63 -15.38
C ARG A 174 -16.14 14.48 -16.32
N MET A 175 -14.88 14.04 -16.29
CA MET A 175 -14.39 13.00 -17.18
C MET A 175 -14.55 11.62 -16.53
N THR A 176 -14.90 10.65 -17.35
CA THR A 176 -15.08 9.26 -16.90
C THR A 176 -14.07 8.37 -17.57
N CYS A 177 -13.54 7.43 -16.81
CA CYS A 177 -12.81 6.28 -17.31
C CYS A 177 -13.02 5.14 -16.31
N SER A 178 -12.83 3.89 -16.72
CA SER A 178 -13.02 2.73 -15.86
C SER A 178 -11.84 1.76 -15.96
N GLY A 179 -11.53 1.13 -14.82
CA GLY A 179 -10.52 0.07 -14.73
C GLY A 179 -9.13 0.48 -15.21
N SER A 180 -8.41 -0.50 -15.76
CA SER A 180 -7.04 -0.33 -16.28
C SER A 180 -6.96 0.64 -17.47
N GLN A 181 -8.04 0.80 -18.23
CA GLN A 181 -8.08 1.68 -19.41
C GLN A 181 -7.82 3.15 -19.06
N CYS A 182 -8.19 3.58 -17.84
CA CYS A 182 -7.84 4.91 -17.33
C CYS A 182 -6.33 5.14 -17.38
N PHE A 183 -5.57 4.15 -16.93
CA PHE A 183 -4.13 4.25 -16.75
C PHE A 183 -3.39 4.16 -18.09
N ASP A 184 -3.86 3.30 -18.99
CA ASP A 184 -3.36 3.27 -20.37
C ASP A 184 -3.58 4.62 -21.08
N LEU A 185 -4.74 5.23 -20.86
CA LEU A 185 -5.06 6.55 -21.38
C LEU A 185 -4.13 7.63 -20.81
N VAL A 186 -3.85 7.62 -19.50
CA VAL A 186 -2.88 8.52 -18.86
C VAL A 186 -1.49 8.31 -19.45
N ARG A 187 -1.03 7.06 -19.52
CA ARG A 187 0.28 6.68 -20.06
C ARG A 187 0.44 7.13 -21.51
N LYS A 188 -0.58 6.98 -22.34
CA LYS A 188 -0.50 7.30 -23.77
C LYS A 188 -0.57 8.80 -24.05
N HIS A 189 -1.39 9.55 -23.33
CA HIS A 189 -1.77 10.91 -23.72
C HIS A 189 -1.20 12.02 -22.82
N TYR A 190 -0.91 11.75 -21.55
CA TYR A 190 -0.59 12.82 -20.60
C TYR A 190 0.89 12.91 -20.26
N LYS A 191 1.40 14.14 -20.19
CA LYS A 191 2.77 14.43 -19.78
C LYS A 191 2.98 14.31 -18.27
N PHE A 192 1.95 14.65 -17.49
CA PHE A 192 1.98 14.62 -16.02
C PHE A 192 0.74 13.93 -15.45
N TYR A 193 0.91 13.29 -14.30
CA TYR A 193 -0.15 12.70 -13.50
C TYR A 193 -0.06 13.21 -12.05
N LEU A 194 -1.18 13.64 -11.49
CA LEU A 194 -1.25 14.08 -10.09
C LEU A 194 -1.52 12.89 -9.16
N SER A 195 -0.50 12.45 -8.42
CA SER A 195 -0.54 11.31 -7.50
C SER A 195 -0.84 11.71 -6.04
N PHE A 196 -1.68 12.72 -5.83
CA PHE A 196 -1.90 13.28 -4.48
C PHE A 196 -2.70 12.40 -3.54
N GLU A 197 -2.14 12.19 -2.34
CA GLU A 197 -2.79 11.45 -1.27
C GLU A 197 -3.98 12.16 -0.64
N ASN A 198 -4.93 11.36 -0.15
CA ASN A 198 -6.15 11.86 0.50
C ASN A 198 -5.90 12.46 1.90
N SER A 199 -4.70 12.24 2.46
CA SER A 199 -4.25 12.69 3.77
C SER A 199 -2.76 13.00 3.73
N LEU A 200 -2.32 13.97 4.54
CA LEU A 200 -0.90 14.24 4.75
C LEU A 200 -0.42 13.50 6.01
N CYS A 201 0.06 12.27 5.83
CA CYS A 201 0.60 11.44 6.91
C CYS A 201 2.04 11.04 6.59
N GLN A 202 2.87 10.94 7.63
CA GLN A 202 4.26 10.50 7.48
C GLN A 202 4.33 9.12 6.81
N ASP A 203 5.21 8.96 5.83
CA ASP A 203 5.44 7.73 5.05
C ASP A 203 4.23 7.23 4.21
N TYR A 204 3.12 7.97 4.17
CA TYR A 204 1.90 7.54 3.46
C TYR A 204 2.03 7.79 1.95
N ILE A 205 2.62 6.82 1.24
CA ILE A 205 2.76 6.81 -0.22
C ILE A 205 2.08 5.55 -0.73
N THR A 206 1.05 5.71 -1.58
CA THR A 206 0.11 4.65 -1.90
C THR A 206 0.17 4.17 -3.35
N GLU A 207 -0.87 3.44 -3.80
CA GLU A 207 -1.07 3.06 -5.19
C GLU A 207 -1.01 4.25 -6.14
N LYS A 208 -1.38 5.45 -5.67
CA LYS A 208 -1.36 6.68 -6.49
C LYS A 208 0.01 6.97 -7.05
N PHE A 209 1.07 6.71 -6.28
CA PHE A 209 2.44 6.85 -6.75
C PHE A 209 2.91 5.55 -7.41
N PHE A 210 2.89 4.44 -6.67
CA PHE A 210 3.56 3.21 -7.08
C PHE A 210 2.87 2.50 -8.25
N PHE A 211 1.55 2.45 -8.27
CA PHE A 211 0.79 1.69 -9.25
C PHE A 211 0.14 2.57 -10.30
N ASN A 212 -0.12 3.85 -10.02
CA ASN A 212 -0.81 4.74 -10.95
C ASN A 212 0.15 5.68 -11.71
N ALA A 213 1.22 6.15 -11.07
CA ALA A 213 2.12 7.15 -11.65
C ALA A 213 3.37 6.55 -12.32
N LEU A 214 3.93 5.48 -11.74
CA LEU A 214 5.18 4.85 -12.20
C LEU A 214 4.98 3.74 -13.25
N MET A 215 3.78 3.60 -13.82
CA MET A 215 3.50 2.61 -14.88
C MET A 215 4.24 2.89 -16.18
#